data_AF-A0A139LFN7-F1
#
_entry.id   AF-A0A139LFN7-F1
#
_cell.length_a   1.000
_cell.length_b   1.000
_cell.length_c   1.000
_cell.angle_alpha   90.00
_cell.angle_beta   90.00
_cell.angle_gamma   90.00
#
_symmetry.space_group_name_H-M   'P 1'
#
loop_
_entity.id
_entity.type
_entity.pdbx_description
1 polymer ?
#
loop_
_entity_poly.entity_id
_entity_poly.type
_entity_poly.pdbx_seq_one_letter_code
_entity_poly.pdbx_strand_id
1 'polypeptide(L)'
;MKRIHILLMALVALSIQGCQNDFNVPSEQASRSYEQDAEVLNRFVDINKTTHEYYINPNKRTTALSYITNDGAEELAVVNSLNLDVFQQSVDRVSKLSGQFASNHGVDYVVMMTGNEVYVSRIKSDSPIVLERMNENEATRSYYPRTASLKVTDSEKEYTVYGSGDIETSIELFPQAYKNAGWAFLVSCEMKENGNRQMVNVLFCGVGYRMIAPRFAWHAAQPDTEWNFGVASSCDNTTTIARLNISHP
;
A
#
# COMPACT_ATOMS: atom_id res chain seq x y z
N MET A 1 -47.93 -62.90 -15.13
CA MET A 1 -46.82 -62.39 -14.31
C MET A 1 -45.94 -61.48 -15.15
N LYS A 2 -45.62 -60.28 -14.62
CA LYS A 2 -44.67 -59.26 -15.14
C LYS A 2 -45.19 -58.49 -16.36
N ARG A 3 -45.26 -57.15 -16.41
CA ARG A 3 -44.80 -56.09 -15.50
C ARG A 3 -45.63 -54.83 -15.78
N ILE A 4 -46.22 -54.32 -14.71
CA ILE A 4 -46.77 -52.98 -14.54
C ILE A 4 -45.64 -51.97 -14.77
N HIS A 5 -45.65 -51.18 -15.85
CA HIS A 5 -44.90 -49.91 -15.95
C HIS A 5 -45.50 -48.90 -16.95
N ILE A 6 -46.70 -49.14 -17.47
CA ILE A 6 -47.42 -48.19 -18.32
C ILE A 6 -48.57 -47.62 -17.50
N LEU A 7 -48.30 -46.61 -16.67
CA LEU A 7 -49.28 -45.67 -16.08
C LEU A 7 -48.59 -44.89 -14.95
N LEU A 8 -47.86 -43.83 -15.31
CA LEU A 8 -47.77 -42.53 -14.59
C LEU A 8 -46.68 -41.58 -15.14
N MET A 9 -46.14 -41.80 -16.34
CA MET A 9 -45.29 -40.83 -17.06
C MET A 9 -46.10 -39.72 -17.77
N ALA A 10 -47.32 -39.44 -17.29
CA ALA A 10 -48.27 -38.51 -17.87
C ALA A 10 -48.88 -37.58 -16.79
N LEU A 11 -48.07 -37.18 -15.81
CA LEU A 11 -48.45 -36.14 -14.85
C LEU A 11 -47.52 -34.93 -15.03
N VAL A 12 -48.08 -33.91 -15.67
CA VAL A 12 -47.70 -32.49 -15.59
C VAL A 12 -46.40 -32.09 -16.30
N ALA A 13 -46.43 -32.25 -17.63
CA ALA A 13 -45.74 -31.38 -18.58
C ALA A 13 -46.40 -29.99 -18.66
N LEU A 14 -46.58 -29.32 -17.51
CA LEU A 14 -47.22 -28.01 -17.39
C LEU A 14 -46.52 -27.22 -16.29
N SER A 15 -45.62 -26.34 -16.71
CA SER A 15 -45.36 -24.99 -16.19
C SER A 15 -43.87 -24.63 -16.21
N ILE A 16 -43.30 -24.52 -17.41
CA ILE A 16 -42.23 -23.54 -17.64
C ILE A 16 -42.72 -22.63 -18.76
N GLN A 17 -43.82 -21.92 -18.48
CA GLN A 17 -44.14 -20.72 -19.24
C GLN A 17 -43.12 -19.66 -18.82
N GLY A 18 -42.41 -19.13 -19.81
CA GLY A 18 -41.43 -18.09 -19.63
C GLY A 18 -42.05 -16.91 -18.90
N CYS A 19 -41.48 -16.57 -17.74
CA CYS A 19 -41.25 -15.17 -17.45
C CYS A 19 -39.95 -14.83 -18.17
N GLN A 20 -40.06 -14.23 -19.36
CA GLN A 20 -39.07 -13.26 -19.79
C GLN A 20 -39.04 -12.19 -18.70
N ASN A 21 -38.22 -12.39 -17.67
CA ASN A 21 -37.59 -11.24 -17.08
C ASN A 21 -36.51 -10.89 -18.09
N ASP A 22 -36.76 -9.85 -18.87
CA ASP A 22 -35.71 -9.06 -19.48
C ASP A 22 -34.77 -8.65 -18.35
N PHE A 23 -33.82 -9.52 -18.04
CA PHE A 23 -32.55 -9.12 -17.46
C PHE A 23 -31.88 -8.34 -18.58
N ASN A 24 -32.29 -7.08 -18.73
CA ASN A 24 -31.38 -6.03 -19.11
C ASN A 24 -30.32 -5.98 -18.00
N VAL A 25 -29.40 -6.95 -18.04
CA VAL A 25 -28.04 -6.70 -17.59
C VAL A 25 -27.56 -5.65 -18.57
N PRO A 26 -27.28 -4.40 -18.15
CA PRO A 26 -26.56 -3.49 -19.02
C PRO A 26 -25.30 -4.23 -19.44
N SER A 27 -25.18 -4.54 -20.73
CA SER A 27 -24.10 -5.36 -21.29
C SER A 27 -22.72 -4.68 -21.22
N GLU A 28 -22.57 -3.66 -20.36
CA GLU A 28 -21.38 -2.85 -20.18
C GLU A 28 -20.58 -3.22 -18.92
N GLN A 29 -21.16 -3.96 -17.95
CA GLN A 29 -20.45 -4.37 -16.73
C GLN A 29 -19.46 -5.54 -16.92
N ALA A 30 -19.42 -6.16 -18.10
CA ALA A 30 -18.62 -7.36 -18.39
C ALA A 30 -17.22 -7.09 -18.98
N SER A 31 -16.76 -5.83 -19.05
CA SER A 31 -15.55 -5.45 -19.81
C SER A 31 -14.36 -4.96 -18.95
N ARG A 32 -14.61 -4.46 -17.73
CA ARG A 32 -13.57 -3.76 -16.95
C ARG A 32 -12.71 -4.73 -16.13
N SER A 33 -11.40 -4.68 -16.33
CA SER A 33 -10.45 -5.49 -15.56
C SER A 33 -10.28 -4.94 -14.14
N TYR A 34 -9.83 -5.78 -13.23
CA TYR A 34 -9.51 -5.36 -11.87
C TYR A 34 -8.47 -4.23 -11.85
N GLU A 35 -7.44 -4.31 -12.71
CA GLU A 35 -6.38 -3.31 -12.78
C GLU A 35 -6.92 -1.93 -13.21
N GLN A 36 -7.83 -1.90 -14.19
CA GLN A 36 -8.48 -0.67 -14.63
C GLN A 36 -9.29 -0.03 -13.51
N ASP A 37 -10.10 -0.83 -12.82
CA ASP A 37 -10.91 -0.33 -11.70
C ASP A 37 -10.07 0.06 -10.50
N ALA A 38 -8.98 -0.66 -10.22
CA ALA A 38 -8.07 -0.33 -9.14
C ALA A 38 -7.31 0.97 -9.42
N GLU A 39 -6.95 1.28 -10.67
CA GLU A 39 -6.42 2.61 -11.04
C GLU A 39 -7.42 3.73 -10.76
N VAL A 40 -8.73 3.50 -11.01
CA VAL A 40 -9.78 4.45 -10.62
C VAL A 40 -9.84 4.59 -9.10
N LEU A 41 -10.00 3.49 -8.38
CA LEU A 41 -10.19 3.48 -6.92
C LEU A 41 -9.01 4.08 -6.17
N ASN A 42 -7.77 3.84 -6.62
CA ASN A 42 -6.55 4.40 -6.03
C ASN A 42 -6.56 5.93 -5.95
N ARG A 43 -7.21 6.61 -6.89
CA ARG A 43 -7.35 8.08 -6.88
C ARG A 43 -8.21 8.56 -5.70
N PHE A 44 -9.13 7.73 -5.24
CA PHE A 44 -10.07 8.07 -4.18
C PHE A 44 -9.63 7.60 -2.80
N VAL A 45 -8.54 6.85 -2.68
CA VAL A 45 -8.02 6.46 -1.36
C VAL A 45 -7.44 7.67 -0.64
N ASP A 46 -7.79 7.82 0.62
CA ASP A 46 -7.35 8.92 1.48
C ASP A 46 -6.85 8.42 2.83
N ILE A 47 -6.13 9.27 3.54
CA ILE A 47 -5.50 8.96 4.83
C ILE A 47 -6.24 9.71 5.95
N ASN A 48 -6.76 8.97 6.93
CA ASN A 48 -7.15 9.55 8.19
C ASN A 48 -5.90 9.76 9.06
N LYS A 49 -5.40 11.00 9.11
CA LYS A 49 -4.17 11.37 9.83
C LYS A 49 -4.29 11.27 11.35
N THR A 50 -5.51 11.14 11.89
CA THR A 50 -5.75 10.98 13.32
C THR A 50 -5.70 9.51 13.75
N THR A 51 -6.26 8.60 12.93
CA THR A 51 -6.30 7.17 13.26
C THR A 51 -5.22 6.36 12.55
N HIS A 52 -4.48 6.97 11.62
CA HIS A 52 -3.48 6.32 10.76
C HIS A 52 -4.06 5.18 9.93
N GLU A 53 -5.27 5.41 9.42
CA GLU A 53 -6.06 4.45 8.64
C GLU A 53 -6.30 4.96 7.21
N TYR A 54 -6.47 4.04 6.28
CA TYR A 54 -6.87 4.33 4.90
C TYR A 54 -8.38 4.15 4.73
N TYR A 55 -8.98 4.95 3.87
CA TYR A 55 -10.38 4.79 3.47
C TYR A 55 -10.59 5.26 2.02
N ILE A 56 -11.63 4.75 1.36
CA ILE A 56 -12.06 5.28 0.07
C ILE A 56 -12.91 6.52 0.33
N ASN A 57 -12.50 7.65 -0.21
CA ASN A 57 -13.17 8.94 -0.11
C ASN A 57 -13.78 9.31 -1.47
N PRO A 58 -15.07 9.01 -1.73
CA PRO A 58 -15.72 9.34 -3.00
C PRO A 58 -15.73 10.85 -3.32
N ASN A 59 -15.54 11.69 -2.30
CA ASN A 59 -15.52 13.14 -2.45
C ASN A 59 -14.10 13.68 -2.71
N LYS A 60 -13.08 12.82 -2.72
CA LYS A 60 -11.69 13.22 -2.96
C LYS A 60 -11.56 13.80 -4.36
N ARG A 61 -11.05 15.02 -4.43
CA ARG A 61 -10.74 15.73 -5.67
C ARG A 61 -9.24 15.65 -5.89
N THR A 62 -8.82 14.95 -6.94
CA THR A 62 -7.42 14.58 -7.15
C THR A 62 -6.65 15.55 -8.04
N THR A 63 -7.35 16.41 -8.78
CA THR A 63 -6.74 17.42 -9.66
C THR A 63 -7.54 18.73 -9.57
N ALA A 64 -6.93 19.86 -9.94
CA ALA A 64 -7.66 21.13 -10.06
C ALA A 64 -8.85 21.01 -11.03
N LEU A 65 -8.70 20.22 -12.10
CA LEU A 65 -9.75 19.97 -13.08
C LEU A 65 -10.93 19.20 -12.47
N SER A 66 -10.70 18.29 -11.51
CA SER A 66 -11.78 17.53 -10.86
C SER A 66 -12.75 18.38 -10.02
N TYR A 67 -12.44 19.65 -9.77
CA TYR A 67 -13.37 20.62 -9.18
C TYR A 67 -14.30 21.26 -10.21
N ILE A 68 -13.93 21.17 -11.49
CA ILE A 68 -14.65 21.75 -12.63
C ILE A 68 -15.42 20.65 -13.36
N THR A 69 -14.82 19.47 -13.51
CA THR A 69 -15.41 18.29 -14.17
C THR A 69 -15.77 17.22 -13.14
N ASN A 70 -16.88 16.51 -13.37
CA ASN A 70 -17.30 15.37 -12.53
C ASN A 70 -16.75 14.03 -13.03
N ASP A 71 -15.85 14.03 -14.01
CA ASP A 71 -15.33 12.84 -14.70
C ASP A 71 -14.81 11.78 -13.73
N GLY A 72 -14.11 12.18 -12.66
CA GLY A 72 -13.62 11.21 -11.67
C GLY A 72 -14.75 10.52 -10.89
N ALA A 73 -15.80 11.26 -10.51
CA ALA A 73 -16.93 10.69 -9.78
C ALA A 73 -17.79 9.79 -10.69
N GLU A 74 -17.91 10.15 -11.96
CA GLU A 74 -18.58 9.34 -12.98
C GLU A 74 -17.80 8.03 -13.24
N GLU A 75 -16.47 8.10 -13.35
CA GLU A 75 -15.60 6.91 -13.48
C GLU A 75 -15.68 6.00 -12.26
N LEU A 76 -15.78 6.57 -11.05
CA LEU A 76 -15.97 5.81 -9.81
C LEU A 76 -17.34 5.12 -9.78
N ALA A 77 -18.39 5.77 -10.27
CA ALA A 77 -19.76 5.24 -10.26
C ALA A 77 -19.96 3.99 -11.14
N VAL A 78 -19.09 3.80 -12.14
CA VAL A 78 -19.15 2.65 -13.07
C VAL A 78 -18.14 1.55 -12.75
N VAL A 79 -17.41 1.65 -11.63
CA VAL A 79 -16.50 0.59 -11.16
C VAL A 79 -17.30 -0.69 -10.91
N ASN A 80 -16.74 -1.83 -11.32
CA ASN A 80 -17.35 -3.12 -11.06
C ASN A 80 -17.40 -3.41 -9.53
N SER A 81 -18.56 -3.82 -9.02
CA SER A 81 -18.75 -4.04 -7.59
C SER A 81 -17.85 -5.12 -7.00
N LEU A 82 -17.55 -6.19 -7.75
CA LEU A 82 -16.63 -7.24 -7.31
C LEU A 82 -15.20 -6.69 -7.19
N ASN A 83 -14.77 -5.87 -8.15
CA ASN A 83 -13.45 -5.22 -8.11
C ASN A 83 -13.35 -4.25 -6.91
N LEU A 84 -14.43 -3.50 -6.64
CA LEU A 84 -14.53 -2.64 -5.46
C LEU A 84 -14.39 -3.43 -4.16
N ASP A 85 -15.11 -4.55 -4.01
CA ASP A 85 -15.03 -5.38 -2.80
C ASP A 85 -13.62 -5.93 -2.58
N VAL A 86 -12.98 -6.43 -3.63
CA VAL A 86 -11.59 -6.96 -3.59
C VAL A 86 -10.58 -5.86 -3.24
N PHE A 87 -10.78 -4.65 -3.77
CA PHE A 87 -9.95 -3.50 -3.48
C PHE A 87 -10.13 -3.03 -2.03
N GLN A 88 -11.38 -2.91 -1.56
CA GLN A 88 -11.71 -2.50 -0.20
C GLN A 88 -11.11 -3.45 0.84
N GLN A 89 -11.18 -4.77 0.62
CA GLN A 89 -10.50 -5.74 1.49
C GLN A 89 -8.99 -5.48 1.60
N SER A 90 -8.36 -5.03 0.51
CA SER A 90 -6.95 -4.69 0.51
C SER A 90 -6.66 -3.39 1.27
N VAL A 91 -7.54 -2.38 1.15
CA VAL A 91 -7.47 -1.13 1.92
C VAL A 91 -7.62 -1.43 3.40
N ASP A 92 -8.66 -2.17 3.79
CA ASP A 92 -8.96 -2.51 5.19
C ASP A 92 -7.82 -3.27 5.86
N ARG A 93 -7.19 -4.19 5.14
CA ARG A 93 -6.04 -4.95 5.64
C ARG A 93 -4.87 -4.03 6.01
N VAL A 94 -4.48 -3.13 5.12
CA VAL A 94 -3.35 -2.21 5.36
C VAL A 94 -3.74 -1.15 6.39
N SER A 95 -4.98 -0.65 6.33
CA SER A 95 -5.56 0.31 7.27
C SER A 95 -5.53 -0.20 8.71
N LYS A 96 -6.01 -1.42 8.94
CA LYS A 96 -5.96 -2.06 10.26
C LYS A 96 -4.52 -2.21 10.76
N LEU A 97 -3.59 -2.60 9.89
CA LEU A 97 -2.18 -2.76 10.25
C LEU A 97 -1.56 -1.43 10.71
N SER A 98 -1.72 -0.36 9.91
CA SER A 98 -1.13 0.94 10.24
C SER A 98 -1.76 1.57 11.48
N GLY A 99 -3.09 1.48 11.64
CA GLY A 99 -3.78 1.97 12.83
C GLY A 99 -3.35 1.22 14.11
N GLN A 100 -3.14 -0.10 14.03
CA GLN A 100 -2.63 -0.89 15.16
C GLN A 100 -1.20 -0.53 15.56
N PHE A 101 -0.30 -0.35 14.59
CA PHE A 101 1.07 0.05 14.87
C PHE A 101 1.17 1.46 15.48
N ALA A 102 0.35 2.39 14.98
CA ALA A 102 0.27 3.74 15.52
C ALA A 102 -0.29 3.75 16.96
N SER A 103 -1.46 3.13 17.18
CA SER A 103 -2.15 3.14 18.48
C SER A 103 -1.40 2.42 19.60
N ASN A 104 -0.67 1.35 19.29
CA ASN A 104 0.13 0.61 20.28
C ASN A 104 1.55 1.17 20.46
N HIS A 105 1.90 2.27 19.79
CA HIS A 105 3.28 2.81 19.74
C HIS A 105 4.32 1.73 19.37
N GLY A 106 3.94 0.80 18.49
CA GLY A 106 4.79 -0.32 18.08
C GLY A 106 5.96 0.09 17.18
N VAL A 107 5.89 1.28 16.60
CA VAL A 107 6.89 1.88 15.72
C VAL A 107 7.17 3.32 16.12
N ASP A 108 8.32 3.84 15.68
CA ASP A 108 8.75 5.22 15.88
C ASP A 108 8.05 6.15 14.88
N TYR A 109 7.90 5.69 13.64
CA TYR A 109 7.17 6.38 12.58
C TYR A 109 6.24 5.45 11.80
N VAL A 110 5.15 6.03 11.31
CA VAL A 110 4.34 5.45 10.24
C VAL A 110 4.45 6.36 9.03
N VAL A 111 4.86 5.80 7.89
CA VAL A 111 4.88 6.45 6.59
C VAL A 111 3.76 5.87 5.76
N MET A 112 2.74 6.68 5.52
CA MET A 112 1.54 6.30 4.79
C MET A 112 1.55 6.87 3.39
N MET A 113 1.15 6.07 2.41
CA MET A 113 1.25 6.43 1.00
C MET A 113 -0.02 6.12 0.23
N THR A 114 -0.41 7.07 -0.61
CA THR A 114 -1.44 6.90 -1.63
C THR A 114 -0.86 7.31 -2.98
N GLY A 115 -1.63 7.17 -4.06
CA GLY A 115 -1.21 7.64 -5.39
C GLY A 115 -0.89 9.14 -5.47
N ASN A 116 -1.33 9.97 -4.51
CA ASN A 116 -1.14 11.42 -4.53
C ASN A 116 -0.52 12.02 -3.27
N GLU A 117 -0.32 11.24 -2.21
CA GLU A 117 0.18 11.75 -0.93
C GLU A 117 1.15 10.79 -0.28
N VAL A 118 2.19 11.34 0.34
CA VAL A 118 3.04 10.65 1.32
C VAL A 118 2.92 11.43 2.61
N TYR A 119 2.43 10.76 3.65
CA TYR A 119 2.26 11.30 4.98
C TYR A 119 3.24 10.61 5.93
N VAL A 120 4.16 11.39 6.50
CA VAL A 120 5.13 10.92 7.50
C VAL A 120 4.62 11.35 8.88
N SER A 121 4.40 10.37 9.77
CA SER A 121 3.88 10.63 11.11
C SER A 121 4.81 10.04 12.16
N ARG A 122 5.25 10.89 13.10
CA ARG A 122 6.04 10.48 14.26
C ARG A 122 5.10 9.96 15.35
N ILE A 123 5.25 8.69 15.71
CA ILE A 123 4.43 8.00 16.72
C ILE A 123 5.09 8.06 18.10
N LYS A 124 6.41 7.90 18.15
CA LYS A 124 7.20 8.04 19.38
C LYS A 124 7.88 9.40 19.42
N SER A 125 7.49 10.23 20.38
CA SER A 125 8.07 11.57 20.55
C SER A 125 9.55 11.54 20.92
N ASP A 126 10.02 10.44 21.51
CA ASP A 126 11.39 10.20 21.97
C ASP A 126 12.24 9.40 20.97
N SER A 127 11.75 9.16 19.75
CA SER A 127 12.56 8.55 18.68
C SER A 127 13.93 9.26 18.56
N PRO A 128 15.05 8.52 18.45
CA PRO A 128 16.39 9.11 18.36
C PRO A 128 16.64 9.80 17.01
N ILE A 129 15.77 9.57 16.01
CA ILE A 129 15.88 10.20 14.70
C ILE A 129 14.75 11.18 14.40
N VAL A 130 15.04 12.06 13.44
CA VAL A 130 14.05 12.78 12.66
C VAL A 130 13.98 12.15 11.27
N LEU A 131 12.77 11.70 10.88
CA LEU A 131 12.51 11.13 9.55
C LEU A 131 11.69 12.13 8.73
N GLU A 132 12.20 12.51 7.57
CA GLU A 132 11.58 13.51 6.70
C GLU A 132 11.46 13.02 5.27
N ARG A 133 10.36 13.39 4.59
CA ARG A 133 10.23 13.20 3.15
C ARG A 133 11.06 14.25 2.43
N MET A 134 11.92 13.82 1.52
CA MET A 134 12.71 14.73 0.67
C MET A 134 11.90 15.17 -0.55
N ASN A 135 12.12 16.40 -1.02
CA ASN A 135 11.49 16.89 -2.23
C ASN A 135 12.16 16.29 -3.48
N GLU A 136 11.37 16.02 -4.53
CA GLU A 136 11.89 15.43 -5.78
C GLU A 136 12.99 16.28 -6.46
N ASN A 137 12.97 17.60 -6.23
CA ASN A 137 13.90 18.56 -6.81
C ASN A 137 15.11 18.89 -5.91
N GLU A 138 15.19 18.31 -4.71
CA GLU A 138 16.36 18.51 -3.84
C GLU A 138 17.51 17.67 -4.37
N ALA A 139 18.47 18.36 -5.00
CA ALA A 139 19.74 17.79 -5.40
C ALA A 139 20.50 17.34 -4.14
N THR A 140 20.82 16.06 -4.08
CA THR A 140 21.68 15.47 -3.06
C THR A 140 23.05 16.14 -3.05
N ARG A 141 23.52 16.53 -1.86
CA ARG A 141 24.84 17.14 -1.65
C ARG A 141 26.04 16.25 -1.98
N SER A 142 25.86 14.99 -2.41
CA SER A 142 26.95 14.07 -2.74
C SER A 142 27.12 13.91 -4.25
N TYR A 143 28.35 14.09 -4.73
CA TYR A 143 28.75 13.98 -6.14
C TYR A 143 28.76 12.52 -6.63
N TYR A 144 28.80 11.51 -5.73
CA TYR A 144 28.67 10.06 -6.01
C TYR A 144 28.24 9.28 -4.75
N PRO A 145 26.94 9.19 -4.42
CA PRO A 145 26.51 8.41 -3.26
C PRO A 145 26.77 6.92 -3.46
N ARG A 146 27.25 6.23 -2.42
CA ARG A 146 27.20 4.77 -2.37
C ARG A 146 25.76 4.37 -2.13
N THR A 147 25.25 3.46 -2.95
CA THR A 147 23.88 2.95 -2.81
C THR A 147 23.89 1.45 -2.59
N ALA A 148 23.27 1.02 -1.49
CA ALA A 148 22.92 -0.38 -1.24
C ALA A 148 21.42 -0.57 -1.41
N SER A 149 20.99 -1.78 -1.80
CA SER A 149 19.58 -2.08 -2.00
C SER A 149 19.18 -3.31 -1.20
N LEU A 150 18.30 -3.11 -0.23
CA LEU A 150 17.66 -4.20 0.52
C LEU A 150 16.37 -4.60 -0.18
N LYS A 151 16.27 -5.88 -0.55
CA LYS A 151 15.03 -6.45 -1.09
C LYS A 151 14.08 -6.73 0.08
N VAL A 152 12.89 -6.16 0.02
CA VAL A 152 11.82 -6.40 1.00
C VAL A 152 11.19 -7.75 0.69
N THR A 153 11.58 -8.75 1.49
CA THR A 153 11.09 -10.12 1.46
C THR A 153 10.61 -10.55 2.85
N ASP A 154 10.16 -11.78 2.99
CA ASP A 154 9.85 -12.43 4.28
C ASP A 154 11.12 -12.79 5.09
N SER A 155 12.26 -12.91 4.42
CA SER A 155 13.57 -13.04 5.08
C SER A 155 14.17 -11.68 5.42
N GLU A 156 14.61 -11.54 6.67
CA GLU A 156 15.31 -10.35 7.16
C GLU A 156 16.68 -10.24 6.49
N LYS A 157 16.93 -9.07 5.89
CA LYS A 157 18.22 -8.72 5.30
C LYS A 157 18.69 -7.41 5.90
N GLU A 158 19.96 -7.39 6.26
CA GLU A 158 20.58 -6.27 6.93
C GLU A 158 21.65 -5.60 6.06
N TYR A 159 21.81 -4.28 6.25
CA TYR A 159 22.89 -3.50 5.67
C TYR A 159 23.37 -2.44 6.66
N THR A 160 24.67 -2.47 6.97
CA THR A 160 25.30 -1.53 7.89
C THR A 160 26.04 -0.41 7.14
N VAL A 161 25.74 0.83 7.51
CA VAL A 161 26.48 2.04 7.13
C VAL A 161 27.29 2.51 8.34
N TYR A 162 28.60 2.67 8.17
CA TYR A 162 29.50 3.09 9.25
C TYR A 162 29.84 4.58 9.15
N GLY A 163 29.78 5.30 10.27
CA GLY A 163 30.31 6.66 10.40
C GLY A 163 29.69 7.66 9.43
N SER A 164 28.38 7.53 9.19
CA SER A 164 27.63 8.42 8.33
C SER A 164 26.66 9.21 9.19
N GLY A 165 26.59 10.52 9.00
CA GLY A 165 25.58 11.36 9.65
C GLY A 165 24.20 11.03 9.09
N ASP A 166 23.63 11.93 8.30
CA ASP A 166 22.32 11.70 7.70
C ASP A 166 22.38 10.57 6.65
N ILE A 167 21.33 9.75 6.61
CA ILE A 167 21.14 8.70 5.60
C ILE A 167 19.95 9.04 4.73
N GLU A 168 20.09 8.83 3.44
CA GLU A 168 18.96 8.87 2.53
C GLU A 168 18.46 7.46 2.23
N THR A 169 17.15 7.31 2.13
CA THR A 169 16.52 6.10 1.60
C THR A 169 15.53 6.42 0.49
N SER A 170 15.40 5.52 -0.48
CA SER A 170 14.31 5.57 -1.47
C SER A 170 13.63 4.22 -1.61
N ILE A 171 12.35 4.24 -1.98
CA ILE A 171 11.53 3.03 -2.10
C ILE A 171 11.18 2.78 -3.56
N GLU A 172 11.56 1.59 -4.06
CA GLU A 172 11.12 1.06 -5.35
C GLU A 172 10.09 -0.03 -5.08
N LEU A 173 8.82 0.19 -5.42
CA LEU A 173 7.76 -0.81 -5.27
C LEU A 173 7.72 -1.77 -6.48
N PHE A 174 7.30 -3.01 -6.25
CA PHE A 174 6.99 -3.98 -7.30
C PHE A 174 5.51 -4.33 -7.26
N PRO A 175 4.64 -3.57 -7.95
CA PRO A 175 3.19 -3.70 -7.82
C PRO A 175 2.62 -5.05 -8.27
N GLN A 176 3.36 -5.75 -9.12
CA GLN A 176 3.02 -7.11 -9.57
C GLN A 176 3.24 -8.18 -8.50
N ALA A 177 3.95 -7.85 -7.42
CA ALA A 177 4.36 -8.81 -6.40
C ALA A 177 3.47 -8.81 -5.15
N TYR A 178 2.66 -7.78 -4.89
CA TYR A 178 1.75 -7.77 -3.75
C TYR A 178 0.29 -7.99 -4.16
N LYS A 179 -0.47 -8.62 -3.27
CA LYS A 179 -1.88 -8.98 -3.49
C LYS A 179 -2.73 -7.71 -3.55
N ASN A 180 -3.46 -7.54 -4.65
CA ASN A 180 -4.37 -6.42 -4.85
C ASN A 180 -3.64 -5.08 -4.73
N ALA A 181 -4.19 -4.07 -4.04
CA ALA A 181 -3.67 -2.71 -4.09
C ALA A 181 -2.82 -2.30 -2.88
N GLY A 182 -2.93 -3.02 -1.77
CA GLY A 182 -2.35 -2.63 -0.49
C GLY A 182 -1.02 -3.33 -0.21
N TRP A 183 -0.06 -2.58 0.29
CA TRP A 183 1.27 -3.08 0.65
C TRP A 183 1.75 -2.47 1.96
N ALA A 184 2.59 -3.19 2.69
CA ALA A 184 3.25 -2.71 3.89
C ALA A 184 4.53 -3.51 4.17
N PHE A 185 5.52 -2.85 4.75
CA PHE A 185 6.74 -3.46 5.25
C PHE A 185 7.36 -2.64 6.37
N LEU A 186 8.09 -3.32 7.24
CA LEU A 186 8.81 -2.73 8.36
C LEU A 186 10.26 -2.48 7.95
N VAL A 187 10.76 -1.30 8.29
CA VAL A 187 12.19 -1.00 8.29
C VAL A 187 12.62 -0.86 9.75
N SER A 188 13.50 -1.74 10.16
CA SER A 188 14.14 -1.69 11.49
C SER A 188 15.54 -1.13 11.31
N CYS A 189 15.99 -0.24 12.19
CA CYS A 189 17.34 0.26 12.17
C CYS A 189 17.95 0.19 13.56
N GLU A 190 19.01 -0.61 13.74
CA GLU A 190 19.86 -0.50 14.91
C GLU A 190 20.84 0.66 14.68
N MET A 191 20.67 1.71 15.46
CA MET A 191 21.59 2.84 15.50
C MET A 191 22.58 2.66 16.62
N LYS A 192 23.83 3.04 16.37
CA LYS A 192 24.86 3.09 17.39
C LYS A 192 25.55 4.45 17.41
N GLU A 193 25.44 5.12 18.55
CA GLU A 193 26.05 6.42 18.82
C GLU A 193 26.83 6.33 20.14
N ASN A 194 28.12 6.69 20.13
CA ASN A 194 28.98 6.68 21.33
C ASN A 194 28.94 5.37 22.16
N GLY A 195 28.72 4.22 21.49
CA GLY A 195 28.62 2.91 22.13
C GLY A 195 27.23 2.53 22.66
N ASN A 196 26.26 3.46 22.64
CA ASN A 196 24.86 3.17 22.94
C ASN A 196 24.15 2.66 21.69
N ARG A 197 23.32 1.62 21.85
CA ARG A 197 22.48 1.07 20.79
C ARG A 197 21.03 1.44 21.00
N GLN A 198 20.36 1.87 19.93
CA GLN A 198 18.93 2.17 19.93
C GLN A 198 18.27 1.57 18.69
N MET A 199 17.07 1.03 18.85
CA MET A 199 16.29 0.50 17.74
C MET A 199 15.26 1.53 17.30
N VAL A 200 15.26 1.84 16.01
CA VAL A 200 14.23 2.63 15.36
C VAL A 200 13.42 1.74 14.44
N ASN A 201 12.09 1.80 14.53
CA ASN A 201 11.21 1.04 13.67
C ASN A 201 10.30 1.98 12.88
N VAL A 202 10.24 1.80 11.57
CA VAL A 202 9.40 2.60 10.67
C VAL A 202 8.51 1.67 9.86
N LEU A 203 7.19 1.85 9.99
CA LEU A 203 6.24 1.17 9.13
C LEU A 203 6.07 1.98 7.85
N PHE A 204 6.44 1.39 6.71
CA PHE A 204 6.08 1.92 5.39
C PHE A 204 4.86 1.16 4.88
N CYS A 205 3.80 1.88 4.53
CA CYS A 205 2.59 1.28 3.99
C CYS A 205 1.94 2.16 2.95
N GLY A 206 1.11 1.55 2.11
CA GLY A 206 0.35 2.30 1.13
C GLY A 206 -0.68 1.50 0.38
N VAL A 207 -1.44 2.24 -0.43
CA VAL A 207 -2.41 1.69 -1.38
C VAL A 207 -2.14 2.26 -2.77
N GLY A 208 -1.99 1.35 -3.74
CA GLY A 208 -1.89 1.63 -5.16
C GLY A 208 -0.64 1.08 -5.82
N TYR A 209 -0.56 1.27 -7.14
CA TYR A 209 0.45 0.65 -8.01
C TYR A 209 1.44 1.65 -8.62
N ARG A 210 1.17 2.96 -8.50
CA ARG A 210 1.97 4.00 -9.14
C ARG A 210 2.41 5.00 -8.09
N MET A 211 3.70 4.97 -7.79
CA MET A 211 4.36 6.00 -7.01
C MET A 211 5.71 6.31 -7.64
N ILE A 212 6.02 7.61 -7.72
CA ILE A 212 7.37 8.09 -8.00
C ILE A 212 8.18 7.78 -6.74
N ALA A 213 9.28 7.04 -6.91
CA ALA A 213 10.10 6.47 -5.84
C ALA A 213 10.34 7.47 -4.70
N PRO A 214 9.59 7.39 -3.58
CA PRO A 214 9.65 8.41 -2.55
C PRO A 214 10.99 8.31 -1.82
N ARG A 215 11.56 9.48 -1.52
CA ARG A 215 12.86 9.63 -0.85
C ARG A 215 12.66 10.14 0.57
N PHE A 216 13.46 9.64 1.50
CA PHE A 216 13.41 10.01 2.91
C PHE A 216 14.82 10.26 3.45
N ALA A 217 14.96 11.34 4.21
CA ALA A 217 16.15 11.62 4.99
C ALA A 217 15.95 11.14 6.42
N TRP A 218 16.94 10.42 6.93
CA TRP A 218 17.05 9.93 8.29
C TRP A 218 18.15 10.74 8.96
N HIS A 219 17.75 11.63 9.87
CA HIS A 219 18.66 12.50 10.58
C HIS A 219 18.99 11.93 11.96
N ALA A 220 20.28 11.77 12.23
CA ALA A 220 20.79 11.45 13.56
C ALA A 220 21.23 12.71 14.30
N ALA A 221 21.35 12.61 15.62
CA ALA A 221 21.90 13.69 16.42
C ALA A 221 23.43 13.80 16.24
N GLN A 222 24.11 12.68 16.01
CA GLN A 222 25.56 12.61 15.88
C GLN A 222 26.01 12.32 14.43
N PRO A 223 27.09 12.95 13.95
CA PRO A 223 27.57 12.79 12.57
C PRO A 223 28.32 11.47 12.33
N ASP A 224 28.73 10.75 13.38
CA ASP A 224 29.48 9.49 13.33
C ASP A 224 28.61 8.25 13.59
N THR A 225 27.29 8.43 13.50
CA THR A 225 26.31 7.37 13.74
C THR A 225 26.54 6.17 12.81
N GLU A 226 26.51 4.97 13.40
CA GLU A 226 26.43 3.73 12.62
C GLU A 226 24.95 3.34 12.47
N TRP A 227 24.56 2.94 11.27
CA TRP A 227 23.17 2.59 10.93
C TRP A 227 23.11 1.16 10.40
N ASN A 228 22.44 0.25 11.09
CA ASN A 228 22.19 -1.10 10.59
C ASN A 228 20.72 -1.27 10.20
N PHE A 229 20.41 -1.17 8.91
CA PHE A 229 19.06 -1.28 8.37
C PHE A 229 18.68 -2.72 8.10
N GLY A 230 17.56 -3.17 8.67
CA GLY A 230 16.84 -4.39 8.35
C GLY A 230 15.50 -4.09 7.68
N VAL A 231 15.06 -4.96 6.77
CA VAL A 231 13.72 -4.87 6.16
C VAL A 231 12.97 -6.19 6.28
N ALA A 232 11.67 -6.11 6.57
CA ALA A 232 10.77 -7.26 6.63
C ALA A 232 9.41 -6.92 6.01
N SER A 233 8.95 -7.75 5.08
CA SER A 233 7.60 -7.66 4.51
C SER A 233 6.55 -8.07 5.55
N SER A 234 5.41 -7.36 5.62
CA SER A 234 4.23 -7.85 6.35
C SER A 234 3.26 -8.64 5.46
N CYS A 235 3.59 -8.81 4.17
CA CYS A 235 2.78 -9.57 3.21
C CYS A 235 3.20 -11.04 3.23
N ASP A 236 2.23 -11.95 3.13
CA ASP A 236 2.37 -13.41 3.25
C ASP A 236 3.13 -14.08 2.06
N ASN A 237 4.06 -13.39 1.40
CA ASN A 237 4.77 -13.91 0.23
C ASN A 237 6.30 -13.78 0.34
N THR A 238 6.99 -14.77 -0.23
CA THR A 238 8.46 -14.80 -0.39
C THR A 238 8.95 -13.89 -1.52
N THR A 239 8.03 -13.31 -2.29
CA THR A 239 8.33 -12.44 -3.43
C THR A 239 8.75 -11.06 -2.96
N THR A 240 9.73 -10.46 -3.63
CA THR A 240 10.17 -9.10 -3.32
C THR A 240 9.08 -8.09 -3.67
N ILE A 241 8.45 -7.48 -2.65
CA ILE A 241 7.38 -6.48 -2.84
C ILE A 241 7.92 -5.06 -3.04
N ALA A 242 9.12 -4.80 -2.56
CA ALA A 242 9.80 -3.52 -2.69
C ALA A 242 11.33 -3.66 -2.58
N ARG A 243 12.07 -2.62 -2.93
CA ARG A 243 13.45 -2.40 -2.52
C ARG A 243 13.55 -1.12 -1.72
N LEU A 244 14.25 -1.18 -0.60
CA LEU A 244 14.76 -0.03 0.11
C LEU A 244 16.18 0.24 -0.40
N ASN A 245 16.37 1.32 -1.14
CA ASN A 245 17.68 1.78 -1.53
C ASN A 245 18.19 2.74 -0.45
N ILE A 246 19.40 2.50 0.05
CA ILE A 246 20.06 3.27 1.09
C ILE A 246 21.23 3.98 0.43
N SER A 247 21.19 5.30 0.44
CA SER A 247 22.22 6.17 -0.16
C SER A 247 22.92 6.96 0.93
N HIS A 248 24.25 6.93 0.89
CA HIS A 248 25.10 7.64 1.84
C HIS A 248 26.38 8.16 1.15
N PRO A 249 27.08 9.15 1.75
CA PRO A 249 28.38 9.63 1.28
C PRO A 249 29.44 8.53 1.16
#